data_AF-A0ABD2P861-F1
#
_entry.id   AF-A0ABD2P861-F1
#
_cell.length_a   1.000
_cell.length_b   1.000
_cell.length_c   1.000
_cell.angle_alpha   90.00
_cell.angle_beta   90.00
_cell.angle_gamma   90.00
#
_symmetry.space_group_name_H-M   'P 1'
#
loop_
_entity.id
_entity.type
_entity.pdbx_description
1 polymer ?
#
loop_
_entity_poly.entity_id
_entity_poly.type
_entity_poly.pdbx_seq_one_letter_code
_entity_poly.pdbx_strand_id
1 'polypeptide(L)'
;MANKFNPNYLRSEELCYEITIRGEAPPASVEDRRRILRGLLAQETGNRSFHSIEVPFSFAEDSEGVSTSLKQLEDLVKEFSPSQLAPRPAQISTKMTYLSGRIFRLKPETPDDIVLKHQLRTRLLELEEEFAERMEPKDEDPLLNNIPASQSTPLRSSNNFSGNLSIKKVPVFKWGLKKFNGRGSLIQFLELIDSLKVSRVALMLTCLRQPQIFLREMHGCFGITVILKINLRTGPS
;
A
#
# COMPACT_ATOMS: atom_id res chain seq x y z
N MET A 1 -0.10 -3.41 8.80
CA MET A 1 0.97 -4.44 8.76
C MET A 1 1.13 -4.86 7.31
N ALA A 2 2.35 -4.93 6.76
CA ALA A 2 2.53 -5.40 5.39
C ALA A 2 2.22 -6.90 5.35
N ASN A 3 1.13 -7.27 4.68
CA ASN A 3 0.71 -8.67 4.60
C ASN A 3 1.73 -9.45 3.76
N LYS A 4 2.36 -10.44 4.39
CA LYS A 4 3.40 -11.25 3.75
C LYS A 4 2.75 -12.22 2.78
N PHE A 5 3.04 -12.07 1.49
CA PHE A 5 2.62 -12.98 0.44
C PHE A 5 3.07 -14.41 0.71
N ASN A 6 2.12 -15.36 0.73
CA ASN A 6 2.41 -16.77 1.03
C ASN A 6 1.89 -17.72 -0.08
N PRO A 7 2.79 -18.32 -0.88
CA PRO A 7 2.41 -19.25 -1.96
C PRO A 7 1.51 -20.42 -1.56
N ASN A 8 1.49 -20.81 -0.28
CA ASN A 8 0.65 -21.92 0.19
C ASN A 8 -0.85 -21.63 0.08
N TYR A 9 -1.24 -20.36 0.07
CA TYR A 9 -2.64 -19.93 -0.01
C TYR A 9 -3.15 -19.72 -1.44
N LEU A 10 -2.28 -19.88 -2.43
CA LEU A 10 -2.62 -19.81 -3.85
C LEU A 10 -3.12 -21.16 -4.37
N ARG A 11 -4.05 -21.08 -5.33
CA ARG A 11 -4.56 -22.22 -6.10
C ARG A 11 -3.58 -22.65 -7.18
N SER A 12 -3.86 -23.80 -7.77
CA SER A 12 -3.04 -24.44 -8.81
C SER A 12 -2.78 -23.52 -9.99
N GLU A 13 -3.82 -22.81 -10.44
CA GLU A 13 -3.81 -21.91 -11.59
C GLU A 13 -3.08 -20.59 -11.28
N GLU A 14 -3.29 -20.06 -10.07
CA GLU A 14 -2.61 -18.84 -9.58
C GLU A 14 -1.11 -19.09 -9.43
N LEU A 15 -0.72 -20.28 -8.96
CA LEU A 15 0.66 -20.72 -8.91
C LEU A 15 1.28 -20.86 -10.30
N CYS A 16 0.56 -21.45 -11.26
CA CYS A 16 1.01 -21.50 -12.65
C CYS A 16 1.29 -20.09 -13.18
N TYR A 17 0.32 -19.19 -13.03
CA TYR A 17 0.44 -17.83 -13.50
C TYR A 17 1.69 -17.13 -12.96
N GLU A 18 1.90 -17.15 -11.64
CA GLU A 18 3.04 -16.46 -11.02
C GLU A 18 4.40 -17.06 -11.44
N ILE A 19 4.46 -18.37 -11.72
CA ILE A 19 5.69 -19.02 -12.22
C ILE A 19 5.93 -18.62 -13.68
N THR A 20 4.89 -18.68 -14.51
CA THR A 20 4.97 -18.35 -15.94
C THR A 20 5.41 -16.90 -16.17
N ILE A 21 4.86 -15.93 -15.43
CA ILE A 21 5.26 -14.51 -15.60
C ILE A 21 6.70 -14.22 -15.16
N ARG A 22 7.35 -15.16 -14.47
CA ARG A 22 8.74 -15.09 -14.06
C ARG A 22 9.69 -15.82 -15.02
N GLY A 23 9.16 -16.30 -16.15
CA GLY A 23 9.93 -16.96 -17.20
C GLY A 23 10.21 -18.44 -16.95
N GLU A 24 9.55 -19.06 -15.97
CA GLU A 24 9.72 -20.48 -15.65
C GLU A 24 8.54 -21.32 -16.12
N ALA A 25 8.79 -22.58 -16.49
CA ALA A 25 7.73 -23.52 -16.85
C ALA A 25 7.10 -24.13 -15.58
N PRO A 26 5.77 -24.04 -15.38
CA PRO A 26 5.14 -24.57 -14.19
C PRO A 26 5.16 -26.12 -14.19
N PRO A 27 5.65 -26.78 -13.12
CA PRO A 27 5.66 -28.24 -13.03
C PRO A 27 4.23 -28.80 -12.87
N ALA A 28 4.07 -30.12 -13.01
CA ALA A 28 2.76 -30.75 -12.86
C ALA A 28 2.25 -30.76 -11.40
N SER A 29 3.13 -30.99 -10.42
CA SER A 29 2.77 -31.06 -9.00
C SER A 29 2.61 -29.67 -8.37
N VAL A 30 1.56 -29.51 -7.56
CA VAL A 30 1.29 -28.28 -6.79
C VAL A 30 2.39 -28.00 -5.77
N GLU A 31 2.92 -29.05 -5.12
CA GLU A 31 4.01 -28.95 -4.15
C GLU A 31 5.28 -28.42 -4.81
N ASP A 32 5.60 -28.91 -6.02
CA ASP A 32 6.74 -28.43 -6.80
C ASP A 32 6.53 -26.98 -7.23
N ARG A 33 5.32 -26.59 -7.66
CA ARG A 33 5.00 -25.18 -7.98
C ARG A 33 5.24 -24.27 -6.78
N ARG A 34 4.75 -24.64 -5.60
CA ARG A 34 4.97 -23.88 -4.36
C ARG A 34 6.45 -23.80 -3.97
N ARG A 35 7.22 -24.88 -4.20
CA ARG A 35 8.67 -24.90 -3.95
C ARG A 35 9.39 -23.92 -4.88
N ILE A 36 9.11 -23.98 -6.18
CA ILE A 36 9.71 -23.11 -7.19
C ILE A 36 9.36 -21.65 -6.93
N LEU A 37 8.07 -21.34 -6.73
CA LEU A 37 7.65 -19.95 -6.50
C LEU A 37 8.29 -19.36 -5.24
N ARG A 38 8.44 -20.12 -4.16
CA ARG A 38 9.19 -19.67 -2.97
C ARG A 38 10.65 -19.35 -3.28
N GLY A 39 11.30 -20.18 -4.10
CA GLY A 39 12.67 -19.94 -4.56
C GLY A 39 12.79 -18.65 -5.37
N LEU A 40 11.87 -18.44 -6.32
CA LEU A 40 11.83 -17.23 -7.15
C LEU A 40 11.62 -15.97 -6.30
N LEU A 41 10.65 -15.98 -5.38
CA LEU A 41 10.40 -14.86 -4.46
C LEU A 41 11.60 -14.59 -3.53
N ALA A 42 12.30 -15.63 -3.09
CA ALA A 42 13.52 -15.49 -2.29
C ALA A 42 14.66 -14.84 -3.09
N GLN A 43 14.78 -15.15 -4.39
CA GLN A 43 15.74 -14.51 -5.27
C GLN A 43 15.40 -13.04 -5.53
N GLU A 44 14.11 -12.72 -5.73
CA GLU A 44 13.62 -11.34 -5.90
C GLU A 44 13.91 -10.50 -4.65
N THR A 45 13.54 -11.00 -3.47
CA THR A 45 13.80 -10.30 -2.20
C THR A 45 15.28 -10.16 -1.89
N GLY A 46 16.11 -11.12 -2.32
CA GLY A 46 17.56 -11.08 -2.22
C GLY A 46 18.25 -10.21 -3.28
N ASN A 47 17.50 -9.61 -4.22
CA ASN A 47 18.02 -8.89 -5.39
C ASN A 47 19.01 -9.72 -6.23
N ARG A 48 18.79 -11.05 -6.27
CA ARG A 48 19.58 -12.02 -7.05
C ARG A 48 18.86 -12.47 -8.31
N SER A 49 17.62 -12.04 -8.49
CA SER A 49 16.86 -12.35 -9.70
C SER A 49 17.38 -11.51 -10.86
N PHE A 50 17.70 -12.17 -11.97
CA PHE A 50 17.91 -11.52 -13.27
C PHE A 50 16.62 -11.53 -14.11
N HIS A 51 15.55 -12.13 -13.62
CA HIS A 51 14.30 -12.29 -14.35
C HIS A 51 13.48 -11.00 -14.26
N SER A 52 13.26 -10.37 -15.41
CA SER A 52 12.21 -9.37 -15.56
C SER A 52 10.85 -10.08 -15.54
N ILE A 53 9.87 -9.48 -14.86
CA ILE A 53 8.50 -10.00 -14.90
C ILE A 53 7.92 -9.67 -16.28
N GLU A 54 7.68 -10.70 -17.08
CA GLU A 54 7.09 -10.59 -18.40
C GLU A 54 5.73 -11.25 -18.40
N VAL A 55 4.71 -10.54 -18.88
CA VAL A 55 3.34 -11.06 -18.97
C VAL A 55 3.14 -11.56 -20.40
N PRO A 56 3.13 -12.89 -20.63
CA PRO A 56 2.97 -13.46 -21.97
C PRO A 56 1.50 -13.61 -22.39
N PHE A 57 0.56 -13.17 -21.56
CA PHE A 57 -0.88 -13.31 -21.78
C PHE A 57 -1.46 -12.08 -22.46
N SER A 58 -2.49 -12.28 -23.27
CA SER A 58 -3.30 -11.18 -23.82
C SER A 58 -4.13 -10.51 -22.72
N PHE A 59 -4.54 -9.26 -22.94
CA PHE A 59 -5.42 -8.57 -21.97
C PHE A 59 -6.73 -9.33 -21.72
N ALA A 60 -7.32 -9.93 -22.76
CA ALA A 60 -8.55 -10.69 -22.67
C ALA A 60 -8.41 -11.91 -21.73
N GLU A 61 -7.40 -12.74 -21.95
CA GLU A 61 -7.13 -13.92 -21.09
C GLU A 61 -6.84 -13.51 -19.65
N ASP A 62 -6.06 -12.44 -19.48
CA ASP A 62 -5.58 -12.06 -18.17
C ASP A 62 -6.67 -11.37 -17.33
N SER A 63 -7.53 -10.57 -17.98
CA SER A 63 -8.71 -9.96 -17.35
C SER A 63 -9.79 -10.99 -16.99
N GLU A 64 -9.98 -12.04 -17.79
CA GLU A 64 -10.86 -13.17 -17.44
C GLU A 64 -10.34 -13.92 -16.20
N GLY A 65 -9.03 -14.19 -16.15
CA GLY A 65 -8.40 -14.84 -15.00
C GLY A 65 -8.49 -14.01 -13.72
N VAL A 66 -8.33 -12.69 -13.82
CA VAL A 66 -8.57 -11.76 -12.71
C VAL A 66 -10.03 -11.80 -12.27
N SER A 67 -10.98 -11.72 -13.20
CA SER A 67 -12.41 -11.72 -12.92
C SER A 67 -12.86 -12.99 -12.21
N THR A 68 -12.33 -14.14 -12.64
CA THR A 68 -12.58 -15.44 -12.01
C THR A 68 -12.01 -15.49 -10.60
N SER A 69 -10.78 -15.01 -10.40
CA SER A 69 -10.11 -14.98 -9.10
C SER A 69 -10.78 -13.97 -8.14
N LEU A 70 -11.32 -12.88 -8.66
CA LEU A 70 -12.12 -11.91 -7.90
C LEU A 70 -13.41 -12.54 -7.36
N LYS A 71 -14.19 -13.24 -8.20
CA LYS A 71 -15.39 -13.97 -7.73
C LYS A 71 -15.07 -14.93 -6.59
N GLN A 72 -13.97 -15.68 -6.72
CA GLN A 72 -13.52 -16.57 -5.64
C GLN A 72 -13.14 -15.81 -4.37
N LEU A 73 -12.53 -14.63 -4.48
CA LEU A 73 -12.22 -13.77 -3.34
C LEU A 73 -13.51 -13.25 -2.70
N GLU A 74 -14.51 -12.84 -3.49
CA GLU A 74 -15.82 -12.42 -2.98
C GLU A 74 -16.46 -13.52 -2.12
N ASP A 75 -16.43 -14.77 -2.60
CA ASP A 75 -16.96 -15.91 -1.85
C ASP A 75 -16.22 -16.10 -0.52
N LEU A 76 -14.88 -16.01 -0.53
CA LEU A 76 -14.06 -16.12 0.68
C LEU A 76 -14.35 -15.00 1.70
N VAL A 77 -14.57 -13.77 1.23
CA VAL A 77 -14.92 -12.62 2.09
C VAL A 77 -16.34 -12.75 2.64
N LYS A 78 -17.29 -13.22 1.83
CA LYS A 78 -18.67 -13.46 2.27
C LYS A 78 -18.76 -14.53 3.34
N GLU A 79 -18.03 -15.63 3.18
CA GLU A 79 -17.94 -16.75 4.13
C GLU A 79 -17.09 -16.43 5.37
N PHE A 80 -16.34 -15.33 5.36
CA PHE A 80 -15.47 -14.97 6.45
C PHE A 80 -16.28 -14.54 7.69
N SER A 81 -15.92 -15.12 8.84
CA SER A 81 -16.44 -14.75 10.16
C SER A 81 -15.28 -14.25 11.03
N PRO A 82 -15.45 -13.17 11.82
CA PRO A 82 -14.42 -12.64 12.71
C PRO A 82 -13.92 -13.65 13.75
N SER A 83 -14.74 -14.66 14.08
CA SER A 83 -14.36 -15.76 14.98
C SER A 83 -13.29 -16.70 14.40
N GLN A 84 -13.05 -16.66 13.09
CA GLN A 84 -12.07 -17.49 12.42
C GLN A 84 -10.66 -16.94 12.67
N LEU A 85 -9.90 -17.65 13.50
CA LEU A 85 -8.47 -17.39 13.67
C LEU A 85 -7.69 -17.75 12.38
N ALA A 86 -6.39 -17.38 12.35
CA ALA A 86 -5.49 -17.82 11.30
C ALA A 86 -5.65 -19.33 11.05
N PRO A 87 -5.80 -19.78 9.77
CA PRO A 87 -5.16 -19.19 8.59
C PRO A 87 -6.07 -18.34 7.66
N ARG A 88 -7.39 -18.25 7.91
CA ARG A 88 -8.34 -17.71 6.93
C ARG A 88 -8.11 -16.22 6.57
N PRO A 89 -7.88 -15.30 7.54
CA PRO A 89 -7.54 -13.91 7.22
C PRO A 89 -6.26 -13.77 6.38
N ALA A 90 -5.24 -14.60 6.67
CA ALA A 90 -3.98 -14.59 5.94
C ALA A 90 -4.13 -15.10 4.49
N GLN A 91 -5.03 -16.07 4.28
CA GLN A 91 -5.38 -16.56 2.95
C GLN A 91 -6.06 -15.46 2.11
N ILE A 92 -7.08 -14.80 2.66
CA ILE A 92 -7.81 -13.70 1.99
C ILE A 92 -6.83 -12.59 1.62
N SER A 93 -6.01 -12.17 2.57
CA SER A 93 -5.02 -11.12 2.35
C SER A 93 -3.96 -11.47 1.30
N THR A 94 -3.51 -12.73 1.26
CA THR A 94 -2.59 -13.20 0.22
C THR A 94 -3.24 -13.14 -1.15
N LYS A 95 -4.51 -13.53 -1.26
CA LYS A 95 -5.27 -13.43 -2.52
C LYS A 95 -5.49 -11.99 -2.98
N MET A 96 -5.78 -11.06 -2.06
CA MET A 96 -5.84 -9.63 -2.39
C MET A 96 -4.50 -9.12 -2.94
N THR A 97 -3.39 -9.49 -2.29
CA THR A 97 -2.05 -9.11 -2.75
C THR A 97 -1.73 -9.67 -4.14
N TYR A 98 -2.09 -10.94 -4.39
CA TYR A 98 -1.97 -11.58 -5.70
C TYR A 98 -2.77 -10.84 -6.78
N LEU A 99 -4.06 -10.60 -6.53
CA LEU A 99 -4.95 -9.91 -7.46
C LEU A 99 -4.49 -8.49 -7.74
N SER A 100 -4.08 -7.74 -6.72
CA SER A 100 -3.53 -6.39 -6.86
C SER A 100 -2.33 -6.37 -7.80
N GLY A 101 -1.37 -7.30 -7.61
CA GLY A 101 -0.22 -7.46 -8.49
C GLY A 101 -0.61 -7.82 -9.92
N ARG A 102 -1.55 -8.75 -10.10
CA ARG A 102 -2.04 -9.16 -11.42
C ARG A 102 -2.75 -8.03 -12.16
N ILE A 103 -3.67 -7.32 -11.50
CA ILE A 103 -4.37 -6.15 -12.04
C ILE A 103 -3.39 -5.05 -12.44
N PHE A 104 -2.38 -4.78 -11.60
CA PHE A 104 -1.37 -3.78 -11.89
C PHE A 104 -0.65 -4.07 -13.22
N ARG A 105 -0.32 -5.34 -13.46
CA ARG A 105 0.40 -5.84 -14.63
C ARG A 105 -0.43 -5.96 -15.91
N LEU A 106 -1.77 -5.85 -15.85
CA LEU A 106 -2.62 -5.85 -17.04
C LEU A 106 -2.17 -4.75 -18.02
N LYS A 107 -2.03 -5.11 -19.30
CA LYS A 107 -1.65 -4.20 -20.38
C LYS A 107 -2.89 -3.90 -21.24
N PRO A 108 -3.68 -2.85 -20.93
CA PRO A 108 -4.83 -2.49 -21.74
C PRO A 108 -4.37 -1.97 -23.10
N GLU A 109 -5.04 -2.38 -24.17
CA GLU A 109 -4.74 -1.96 -25.54
C GLU A 109 -5.80 -0.99 -26.08
N THR A 110 -7.05 -1.17 -25.65
CA THR A 110 -8.18 -0.35 -26.06
C THR A 110 -8.67 0.57 -24.91
N PRO A 111 -9.42 1.64 -25.21
CA PRO A 111 -10.07 2.45 -24.18
C PRO A 111 -11.00 1.64 -23.27
N ASP A 112 -11.70 0.64 -23.83
CA ASP A 112 -12.59 -0.24 -23.09
C ASP A 112 -11.81 -1.12 -22.10
N ASP A 113 -10.61 -1.58 -22.48
CA ASP A 113 -9.71 -2.32 -21.59
C ASP A 113 -9.25 -1.47 -20.40
N ILE A 114 -9.01 -0.18 -20.61
CA ILE A 114 -8.64 0.76 -19.53
C ILE A 114 -9.80 0.87 -18.54
N VAL A 115 -11.03 1.00 -19.04
CA VAL A 115 -12.24 1.05 -18.22
C VAL A 115 -12.40 -0.25 -17.44
N LEU A 116 -12.25 -1.40 -18.09
CA LEU A 116 -12.34 -2.71 -17.43
C LEU A 116 -11.26 -2.88 -16.35
N LYS A 117 -10.00 -2.53 -16.64
CA LYS A 117 -8.92 -2.55 -15.65
C LYS A 117 -9.24 -1.68 -14.43
N HIS A 118 -9.83 -0.51 -14.65
CA HIS A 118 -10.28 0.36 -13.56
C HIS A 118 -11.40 -0.29 -12.75
N GLN A 119 -12.41 -0.87 -13.41
CA GLN A 119 -13.52 -1.57 -12.73
C GLN A 119 -13.01 -2.73 -11.85
N LEU A 120 -12.10 -3.56 -12.38
CA LEU A 120 -11.48 -4.66 -11.63
C LEU A 120 -10.72 -4.15 -10.40
N ARG A 121 -10.00 -3.03 -10.54
CA ARG A 121 -9.28 -2.40 -9.43
C ARG A 121 -10.23 -1.84 -8.38
N THR A 122 -11.26 -1.11 -8.79
CA THR A 122 -12.29 -0.58 -7.88
C THR A 122 -12.94 -1.71 -7.11
N ARG A 123 -13.30 -2.80 -7.80
CA ARG A 123 -13.92 -3.96 -7.16
C ARG A 123 -13.02 -4.63 -6.12
N LEU A 124 -11.71 -4.72 -6.37
CA LEU A 124 -10.77 -5.22 -5.38
C LEU A 124 -10.71 -4.33 -4.13
N LEU A 125 -10.73 -3.01 -4.30
CA LEU A 125 -10.72 -2.06 -3.18
C LEU A 125 -11.98 -2.17 -2.31
N GLU A 126 -13.16 -2.32 -2.93
CA GLU A 126 -14.41 -2.56 -2.21
C GLU A 126 -14.34 -3.84 -1.36
N LEU A 127 -13.73 -4.89 -1.89
CA LEU A 127 -13.53 -6.14 -1.14
C LEU A 127 -12.52 -6.02 -0.01
N GLU A 128 -11.48 -5.20 -0.17
CA GLU A 128 -10.53 -4.89 0.89
C GLU A 128 -11.23 -4.13 2.04
N GLU A 129 -12.11 -3.19 1.72
CA GLU A 129 -12.93 -2.46 2.68
C GLU A 129 -13.92 -3.40 3.39
N GLU A 130 -14.71 -4.19 2.65
CA GLU A 130 -15.66 -5.16 3.23
C GLU A 130 -14.95 -6.15 4.17
N PHE A 131 -13.78 -6.62 3.78
CA PHE A 131 -12.99 -7.52 4.63
C PHE A 131 -12.46 -6.82 5.88
N ALA A 132 -12.03 -5.56 5.78
CA ALA A 132 -11.58 -4.78 6.92
C ALA A 132 -12.72 -4.53 7.93
N GLU A 133 -13.91 -4.15 7.45
CA GLU A 133 -15.10 -3.98 8.29
C GLU A 133 -15.50 -5.26 9.04
N ARG A 134 -15.31 -6.43 8.41
CA ARG A 134 -15.57 -7.74 9.05
C ARG A 134 -14.49 -8.16 10.05
N MET A 135 -13.29 -7.60 9.94
CA MET A 135 -12.18 -7.89 10.87
C MET A 135 -12.26 -7.06 12.14
N GLU A 136 -12.85 -5.87 12.08
CA GLU A 136 -13.12 -5.04 13.26
C GLU A 136 -14.09 -5.80 14.19
N PRO A 137 -13.74 -6.02 15.47
CA PRO A 137 -14.69 -6.58 16.42
C PRO A 137 -15.87 -5.62 16.51
N LYS A 138 -17.06 -6.08 16.13
CA LYS A 138 -18.28 -5.35 16.46
C LYS A 138 -18.37 -5.39 17.98
N ASP A 139 -18.09 -4.26 18.61
CA ASP A 139 -18.39 -4.06 20.03
C ASP A 139 -19.91 -4.25 20.19
N GLU A 140 -20.32 -5.49 20.48
CA GLU A 140 -21.68 -5.82 20.87
C GLU A 140 -22.02 -4.92 22.09
N ASP A 141 -23.18 -4.27 22.02
CA ASP A 141 -23.67 -3.19 22.88
C ASP A 141 -23.15 -3.18 24.35
N PRO A 142 -22.68 -2.02 24.87
CA PRO A 142 -22.26 -1.88 26.28
C PRO A 142 -23.42 -1.88 27.31
N LEU A 143 -24.59 -2.45 27.00
CA LEU A 143 -25.79 -2.36 27.85
C LEU A 143 -25.91 -3.40 28.97
N LEU A 144 -24.87 -4.19 29.26
CA LEU A 144 -24.89 -5.17 30.36
C LEU A 144 -23.66 -5.16 31.30
N ASN A 145 -23.07 -4.00 31.57
CA ASN A 145 -22.20 -3.82 32.73
C ASN A 145 -22.85 -2.90 33.79
N ASN A 146 -24.02 -3.31 34.28
CA ASN A 146 -24.57 -2.85 35.55
C ASN A 146 -23.83 -3.57 36.70
N ILE A 147 -22.62 -3.12 37.03
CA ILE A 147 -22.00 -3.38 38.33
C ILE A 147 -22.01 -2.05 39.10
N PRO A 148 -22.66 -1.95 40.27
CA PRO A 148 -22.73 -0.71 41.02
C PRO A 148 -21.37 -0.42 41.69
N ALA A 149 -20.54 0.39 41.04
CA ALA A 149 -19.35 0.96 41.66
C ALA A 149 -19.74 2.18 42.49
N SER A 150 -19.78 1.98 43.80
CA SER A 150 -19.91 3.06 44.78
C SER A 150 -18.64 3.93 44.83
N GLN A 151 -18.88 5.24 44.96
CA GLN A 151 -18.04 6.28 45.57
C GLN A 151 -16.91 6.96 44.76
N SER A 152 -17.23 8.20 44.37
CA SER A 152 -16.55 9.45 44.75
C SER A 152 -15.16 9.80 44.18
N THR A 153 -15.13 10.73 43.21
CA THR A 153 -14.54 12.11 43.34
C THR A 153 -14.65 12.89 42.01
N PRO A 154 -14.89 14.21 42.01
CA PRO A 154 -14.98 15.00 40.79
C PRO A 154 -13.63 15.65 40.45
N LEU A 155 -13.07 15.37 39.28
CA LEU A 155 -11.95 16.13 38.72
C LEU A 155 -12.20 16.47 37.24
N ARG A 156 -12.72 17.69 37.07
CA ARG A 156 -12.21 18.73 36.18
C ARG A 156 -12.19 18.48 34.66
N SER A 157 -13.21 19.07 34.02
CA SER A 157 -13.21 19.76 32.72
C SER A 157 -12.55 19.12 31.50
N SER A 158 -13.45 18.65 30.63
CA SER A 158 -13.43 18.74 29.18
C SER A 158 -12.51 19.82 28.59
N ASN A 159 -11.63 19.39 27.69
CA ASN A 159 -11.21 20.19 26.55
C ASN A 159 -11.54 19.42 25.27
N ASN A 160 -12.67 19.79 24.68
CA ASN A 160 -12.98 19.53 23.29
C ASN A 160 -11.90 20.18 22.41
N PHE A 161 -11.01 19.38 21.83
CA PHE A 161 -10.06 19.86 20.82
C PHE A 161 -10.69 19.72 19.43
N SER A 162 -11.64 20.61 19.13
CA SER A 162 -11.99 20.93 17.75
C SER A 162 -10.94 21.94 17.27
N GLY A 163 -9.92 21.45 16.56
CA GLY A 163 -8.81 22.25 16.08
C GLY A 163 -8.58 22.01 14.60
N ASN A 164 -8.94 22.99 13.77
CA ASN A 164 -8.37 23.15 12.44
C ASN A 164 -6.83 23.15 12.57
N LEU A 165 -6.19 22.03 12.19
CA LEU A 165 -4.73 21.91 12.19
C LEU A 165 -4.16 22.74 11.04
N SER A 166 -4.02 24.04 11.27
CA SER A 166 -3.08 24.87 10.52
C SER A 166 -1.67 24.42 10.89
N ILE A 167 -1.16 23.45 10.14
CA ILE A 167 0.21 22.95 10.26
C ILE A 167 1.13 24.08 9.82
N LYS A 168 1.58 24.90 10.78
CA LYS A 168 2.62 25.90 10.55
C LYS A 168 3.90 25.16 10.20
N LYS A 169 4.34 25.28 8.93
CA LYS A 169 5.61 24.72 8.47
C LYS A 169 6.76 25.38 9.25
N VAL A 170 7.40 24.62 10.13
CA VAL A 170 8.62 25.08 10.83
C VAL A 170 9.83 24.75 9.97
N PRO A 171 10.70 25.71 9.61
CA PRO A 171 11.90 25.45 8.81
C PRO A 171 12.86 24.46 9.50
N VAL A 172 13.43 23.52 8.74
CA VAL A 172 14.25 22.38 9.23
C VAL A 172 15.39 22.81 10.17
N PHE A 173 15.99 23.98 9.94
CA PHE A 173 17.09 24.48 10.79
C PHE A 173 16.65 24.88 12.21
N LYS A 174 15.34 25.10 12.44
CA LYS A 174 14.77 25.38 13.78
C LYS A 174 14.42 24.12 14.57
N TRP A 175 14.65 22.92 14.02
CA TRP A 175 14.24 21.65 14.65
C TRP A 175 15.22 21.16 15.72
N GLY A 176 16.22 21.97 16.10
CA GLY A 176 17.14 21.63 17.18
C GLY A 176 18.13 20.50 16.88
N LEU A 177 18.27 20.07 15.61
CA LEU A 177 19.06 18.92 15.18
C LEU A 177 20.56 19.01 15.54
N LYS A 178 21.09 20.21 15.78
CA LYS A 178 22.49 20.41 16.22
C LYS A 178 22.80 19.83 17.61
N LYS A 179 21.78 19.57 18.44
CA LYS A 179 21.94 18.99 19.79
C LYS A 179 21.78 17.47 19.82
N PHE A 180 21.47 16.84 18.69
CA PHE A 180 21.29 15.39 18.63
C PHE A 180 22.64 14.68 18.63
N ASN A 181 23.05 14.20 19.80
CA ASN A 181 24.31 13.47 20.02
C ASN A 181 24.10 11.93 20.08
N GLY A 182 22.92 11.45 19.69
CA GLY A 182 22.59 10.01 19.68
C GLY A 182 22.39 9.37 21.06
N ARG A 183 22.27 10.15 22.14
CA ARG A 183 22.08 9.63 23.52
C ARG A 183 20.64 9.76 24.06
N GLY A 184 19.67 10.12 23.22
CA GLY A 184 18.25 10.24 23.60
C GLY A 184 17.48 8.92 23.53
N SER A 185 16.30 8.86 24.16
CA SER A 185 15.38 7.72 24.06
C SER A 185 15.00 7.47 22.61
N LEU A 186 15.11 6.20 22.17
CA LEU A 186 14.74 5.75 20.83
C LEU A 186 13.31 6.18 20.45
N ILE A 187 12.41 6.24 21.43
CA ILE A 187 11.01 6.63 21.24
C ILE A 187 10.91 8.10 20.77
N GLN A 188 11.65 9.01 21.42
CA GLN A 188 11.67 10.42 21.02
C GLN A 188 12.27 10.63 19.63
N PHE A 189 13.24 9.78 19.25
CA PHE A 189 13.82 9.79 17.92
C PHE A 189 12.82 9.31 16.86
N LEU A 190 12.05 8.26 17.15
CA LEU A 190 11.03 7.74 16.24
C LEU A 190 9.87 8.73 16.06
N GLU A 191 9.42 9.39 17.13
CA GLU A 191 8.43 10.47 17.06
C GLU A 191 8.94 11.66 16.22
N LEU A 192 10.23 12.00 16.32
CA LEU A 192 10.86 13.01 15.49
C LEU A 192 10.93 12.58 14.01
N ILE A 193 11.21 11.31 13.72
CA ILE A 193 11.21 10.77 12.35
C ILE A 193 9.80 10.79 11.75
N ASP A 194 8.79 10.41 12.52
CA ASP A 194 7.43 10.37 11.99
C ASP A 194 6.88 11.79 11.76
N SER A 195 7.22 12.76 12.61
CA SER A 195 6.93 14.18 12.34
C SER A 195 7.70 14.74 11.12
N LEU A 196 8.94 14.29 10.87
CA LEU A 196 9.70 14.59 9.65
C LEU A 196 9.03 14.01 8.39
N LYS A 197 8.51 12.78 8.44
CA LYS A 197 7.83 12.13 7.32
C LYS A 197 6.56 12.87 6.92
N VAL A 198 5.71 13.20 7.90
CA VAL A 198 4.46 13.96 7.66
C VAL A 198 4.77 15.32 7.02
N SER A 199 5.83 15.99 7.47
CA SER A 199 6.26 17.28 6.91
C SER A 199 6.78 17.18 5.48
N ARG A 200 7.49 16.10 5.11
CA ARG A 200 7.97 15.86 3.73
C ARG A 200 6.83 15.58 2.75
N VAL A 201 5.84 14.80 3.17
CA VAL A 201 4.64 14.52 2.36
C VAL A 201 3.87 15.82 2.11
N ALA A 202 3.73 16.67 3.14
CA ALA A 202 3.09 17.98 3.00
C ALA A 202 3.87 18.96 2.09
N LEU A 203 5.21 18.88 2.09
CA LEU A 203 6.06 19.73 1.24
C LEU A 203 6.00 19.31 -0.24
N MET A 204 6.05 18.00 -0.52
CA MET A 204 5.88 17.47 -1.88
C MET A 204 4.49 17.76 -2.46
N LEU A 205 3.42 17.64 -1.66
CA LEU A 205 2.06 17.96 -2.10
C LEU A 205 1.89 19.46 -2.44
N THR A 206 2.59 20.36 -1.75
CA THR A 206 2.59 21.79 -2.12
C THR A 206 3.42 22.10 -3.37
N CYS A 207 4.54 21.40 -3.61
CA CYS A 207 5.33 21.57 -4.82
C CYS A 207 4.61 21.10 -6.09
N LEU A 208 3.75 20.09 -5.98
CA LEU A 208 2.94 19.60 -7.11
C LEU A 208 1.77 20.52 -7.47
N ARG A 209 1.33 21.40 -6.55
CA ARG A 209 0.14 22.25 -6.75
C ARG A 209 0.45 23.62 -7.36
N GLN A 210 1.67 24.16 -7.22
CA GLN A 210 2.06 25.46 -7.79
C GLN A 210 3.56 25.52 -8.17
N PRO A 211 3.95 25.02 -9.35
CA PRO A 211 5.36 24.99 -9.77
C PRO A 211 5.98 26.38 -10.03
N GLN A 212 5.16 27.41 -10.25
CA GLN A 212 5.63 28.76 -10.63
C GLN A 212 6.12 29.62 -9.46
N ILE A 213 5.72 29.34 -8.21
CA ILE A 213 6.12 30.15 -7.05
C ILE A 213 7.52 29.76 -6.55
N PHE A 214 7.91 28.49 -6.73
CA PHE A 214 9.17 27.96 -6.21
C PHE A 214 10.42 28.53 -6.92
N LEU A 215 10.31 28.91 -8.20
CA LEU A 215 11.41 29.53 -8.94
C LEU A 215 11.72 30.96 -8.45
N ARG A 216 10.76 31.64 -7.81
CA ARG A 216 10.95 33.02 -7.33
C ARG A 216 11.62 33.10 -5.96
N GLU A 217 11.42 32.11 -5.09
CA GLU A 217 12.06 32.06 -3.75
C GLU A 217 13.47 31.45 -3.77
N MET A 218 13.79 30.58 -4.72
CA MET A 218 15.15 30.00 -4.85
C MET A 218 16.21 31.04 -5.26
N HIS A 219 15.82 32.10 -5.99
CA HIS A 219 16.72 33.19 -6.37
C HIS A 219 17.18 34.07 -5.20
N GLY A 220 16.52 33.99 -4.04
CA GLY A 220 16.87 34.80 -2.86
C GLY A 220 17.78 34.12 -1.83
N CYS A 221 17.95 32.79 -1.89
CA CYS A 221 18.61 32.04 -0.81
C CYS A 221 19.82 31.19 -1.21
N PHE A 222 20.10 30.99 -2.50
CA PHE A 222 21.29 30.27 -2.95
C PHE A 222 21.97 30.97 -4.11
N GLY A 223 23.12 31.58 -3.85
CA GLY A 223 24.08 32.03 -4.87
C GLY A 223 24.79 30.86 -5.55
N ILE A 224 24.03 29.89 -6.06
CA ILE A 224 24.54 28.81 -6.91
C ILE A 224 23.72 28.85 -8.20
N THR A 225 24.28 29.52 -9.19
CA THR A 225 23.74 29.58 -10.55
C THR A 225 23.92 28.20 -11.20
N VAL A 226 22.89 27.35 -11.16
CA VAL A 226 22.82 26.18 -12.06
C VAL A 226 22.10 26.62 -13.33
N ILE A 227 22.86 26.92 -14.38
CA ILE A 227 22.32 27.20 -15.71
C ILE A 227 21.89 25.87 -16.34
N LEU A 228 20.62 25.50 -16.18
CA LEU A 228 19.98 24.44 -16.95
C LEU A 228 19.55 25.01 -18.31
N LYS A 229 20.41 24.86 -19.32
CA LYS A 229 20.13 25.24 -20.71
C LYS A 229 19.26 24.15 -21.35
N ILE A 230 17.94 24.30 -21.24
CA ILE A 230 16.99 23.42 -21.93
C ILE A 230 16.92 23.86 -23.40
N ASN A 231 17.53 23.09 -24.28
CA ASN A 231 17.44 23.26 -25.72
C ASN A 231 16.13 22.59 -26.20
N LEU A 232 15.04 23.36 -26.29
CA LEU A 232 13.84 22.91 -27.00
C LEU A 232 14.10 23.09 -28.51
N ARG A 233 14.57 22.01 -29.13
CA ARG A 233 14.70 21.92 -30.59
C ARG A 233 13.31 21.63 -31.17
N THR A 234 12.56 22.67 -31.49
CA THR A 234 11.41 22.58 -32.41
C THR A 234 11.97 22.40 -33.83
N GLY A 235 11.90 21.17 -34.35
CA GLY A 235 12.14 20.91 -35.76
C GLY A 235 10.86 21.16 -36.57
N PRO A 236 10.92 21.88 -37.70
CA PRO A 236 9.83 21.94 -38.67
C PRO A 236 10.03 20.88 -39.75
N SER A 237 8.94 20.22 -40.16
CA SER A 237 8.47 19.93 -41.53
C SER A 237 7.44 18.80 -41.45
#